data_AF-A0A505CUX3-F1
#
_entry.id   AF-A0A505CUX3-F1
#
_cell.length_a   1.000
_cell.length_b   1.000
_cell.length_c   1.000
_cell.angle_alpha   90.00
_cell.angle_beta   90.00
_cell.angle_gamma   90.00
#
_symmetry.space_group_name_H-M   'P 1'
#
loop_
_entity.id
_entity.type
_entity.pdbx_description
1 polymer ?
#
loop_
_entity_poly.entity_id
_entity_poly.type
_entity_poly.pdbx_seq_one_letter_code
_entity_poly.pdbx_strand_id
1 'polypeptide(L)'
;MEKTKGKTGISRARFMAGAAAVGGAVAAGGFAAPAPASAAVAEARRGLKHRGIVYTVGEGETPGTAWSARRMREDVRVIGEELHADSVEVTGDGVERLNATASEVAERGLHVWLQPTLGDVPQREILEHLAESGRHGERLRRQGAQVTLAVGCEFWLFVPGILPGDDVFERIENLQKGNYDPAKMKKRLARFTAKAAAVGRSVFHGKLSYAAAQDEWLEKVDWGLFDIVGIDYYSYLPRKADYVRELSKYLRWGKPLAITEFGTCTFKGAPEAGGMGWDIVDHSKNPPQIKGNRVRSERTQAAYLTDLLDVFESMNLHAAMTFEFVTADAPHRPDNPLYDLDMAAYAIVKSIKDRPDDPASDWHWEPKQAFHAVARHYGRATC
;
A
#
# COMPACT_ATOMS: atom_id res chain seq x y z
N MET A 1 25.06 29.03 19.00
CA MET A 1 24.95 27.85 18.11
C MET A 1 23.92 26.91 18.71
N GLU A 2 22.67 27.08 18.33
CA GLU A 2 21.56 26.26 18.81
C GLU A 2 21.27 25.20 17.74
N LYS A 3 21.33 23.91 18.11
CA LYS A 3 21.13 22.83 17.15
C LYS A 3 19.65 22.72 16.80
N THR A 4 19.29 23.04 15.57
CA THR A 4 17.96 22.79 15.00
C THR A 4 17.63 21.31 15.17
N LYS A 5 16.64 20.98 16.01
CA LYS A 5 16.02 19.66 16.00
C LYS A 5 15.28 19.53 14.67
N GLY A 6 15.84 18.76 13.73
CA GLY A 6 15.14 18.43 12.50
C GLY A 6 13.84 17.70 12.83
N LYS A 7 12.71 18.16 12.29
CA LYS A 7 11.47 17.40 12.29
C LYS A 7 11.68 16.18 11.39
N THR A 8 11.83 14.99 11.96
CA THR A 8 11.79 13.73 11.21
C THR A 8 10.36 13.48 10.76
N GLY A 9 10.12 13.51 9.44
CA GLY A 9 8.80 13.22 8.87
C GLY A 9 8.34 11.79 9.15
N ILE A 10 7.02 11.58 9.11
CA ILE A 10 6.38 10.27 9.16
C ILE A 10 6.33 9.73 7.73
N SER A 11 6.86 8.53 7.53
CA SER A 11 6.74 7.78 6.27
C SER A 11 5.60 6.78 6.34
N ARG A 12 5.20 6.18 5.20
CA ARG A 12 4.12 5.17 5.16
C ARG A 12 4.35 4.04 6.18
N ALA A 13 5.61 3.61 6.37
CA ALA A 13 6.00 2.64 7.39
C ALA A 13 5.62 3.10 8.82
N ARG A 14 5.99 4.34 9.19
CA ARG A 14 5.64 4.94 10.50
C ARG A 14 4.15 5.25 10.63
N PHE A 15 3.46 5.55 9.53
CA PHE A 15 2.00 5.74 9.52
C PHE A 15 1.27 4.43 9.85
N MET A 16 1.65 3.31 9.21
CA MET A 16 1.08 1.99 9.48
C MET A 16 1.30 1.48 10.91
N ALA A 17 2.27 2.05 11.62
CA ALA A 17 2.63 1.66 12.98
C ALA A 17 2.08 2.59 14.09
N GLY A 18 1.55 3.78 13.78
CA GLY A 18 1.36 4.86 14.76
C GLY A 18 -0.07 5.38 15.01
N ALA A 19 -1.11 4.69 14.53
CA ALA A 19 -2.37 5.33 14.17
C ALA A 19 -3.58 5.02 15.09
N ALA A 20 -4.13 6.05 15.76
CA ALA A 20 -5.35 5.92 16.59
C ALA A 20 -6.33 7.11 16.52
N ALA A 21 -7.61 6.76 16.41
CA ALA A 21 -8.82 7.50 16.80
C ALA A 21 -9.38 8.54 15.81
N VAL A 22 -10.47 8.17 15.14
CA VAL A 22 -11.84 8.59 15.52
C VAL A 22 -12.85 7.71 14.74
N GLY A 23 -13.84 7.17 15.45
CA GLY A 23 -14.82 6.24 14.87
C GLY A 23 -16.09 6.94 14.38
N GLY A 24 -16.50 6.65 13.14
CA GLY A 24 -17.78 7.09 12.57
C GLY A 24 -18.28 6.12 11.50
N ALA A 25 -19.49 5.58 11.69
CA ALA A 25 -20.14 4.70 10.72
C ALA A 25 -21.04 5.49 9.77
N VAL A 26 -21.04 5.16 8.48
CA VAL A 26 -21.94 5.74 7.48
C VAL A 26 -22.65 4.64 6.70
N ALA A 27 -23.98 4.70 6.64
CA ALA A 27 -24.82 3.69 6.01
C ALA A 27 -25.04 3.96 4.51
N ALA A 28 -25.19 2.89 3.73
CA ALA A 28 -25.39 2.96 2.29
C ALA A 28 -26.84 3.32 1.90
N GLY A 29 -27.00 4.04 0.80
CA GLY A 29 -28.27 4.25 0.10
C GLY A 29 -28.05 4.16 -1.41
N GLY A 30 -28.81 3.31 -2.10
CA GLY A 30 -28.63 3.04 -3.53
C GLY A 30 -29.91 3.15 -4.33
N PHE A 31 -29.76 3.45 -5.62
CA PHE A 31 -30.79 3.30 -6.65
C PHE A 31 -30.15 2.81 -7.95
N ALA A 32 -30.88 2.03 -8.74
CA ALA A 32 -30.38 1.37 -9.95
C ALA A 32 -31.25 1.68 -11.17
N ALA A 33 -30.61 1.75 -12.35
CA ALA A 33 -31.23 1.67 -13.66
C ALA A 33 -30.24 0.99 -14.65
N PRO A 34 -30.71 0.30 -15.70
CA PRO A 34 -29.90 -0.69 -16.43
C PRO A 34 -29.16 -0.11 -17.66
N ALA A 35 -28.17 -0.87 -18.15
CA ALA A 35 -27.49 -0.65 -19.43
C ALA A 35 -27.56 -1.93 -20.30
N PRO A 36 -27.58 -1.81 -21.65
CA PRO A 36 -27.58 -2.96 -22.57
C PRO A 36 -26.17 -3.50 -22.87
N ALA A 37 -26.12 -4.65 -23.55
CA ALA A 37 -24.96 -5.55 -23.63
C ALA A 37 -24.21 -5.60 -24.97
N SER A 38 -23.23 -6.52 -25.03
CA SER A 38 -22.37 -6.96 -26.15
C SER A 38 -21.12 -6.10 -26.41
N ALA A 39 -19.98 -6.63 -26.87
CA ALA A 39 -19.66 -7.99 -27.33
C ALA A 39 -18.30 -8.50 -26.80
N ALA A 40 -17.97 -9.78 -27.03
CA ALA A 40 -16.71 -10.41 -26.61
C ALA A 40 -15.58 -10.28 -27.66
N VAL A 41 -14.33 -10.24 -27.18
CA VAL A 41 -13.10 -10.35 -28.00
C VAL A 41 -12.26 -11.52 -27.45
N ALA A 42 -11.51 -12.17 -28.36
CA ALA A 42 -10.81 -13.44 -28.20
C ALA A 42 -10.05 -13.70 -26.88
N GLU A 43 -9.94 -14.98 -26.52
CA GLU A 43 -9.29 -15.45 -25.28
C GLU A 43 -7.79 -15.13 -25.23
N ALA A 44 -7.47 -13.97 -24.64
CA ALA A 44 -6.22 -13.82 -23.92
C ALA A 44 -6.15 -14.84 -22.76
N ARG A 45 -4.93 -15.21 -22.33
CA ARG A 45 -4.72 -16.00 -21.10
C ARG A 45 -5.50 -15.32 -19.96
N ARG A 46 -6.51 -16.00 -19.44
CA ARG A 46 -7.41 -15.44 -18.42
C ARG A 46 -6.66 -15.30 -17.10
N GLY A 47 -6.75 -14.14 -16.45
CA GLY A 47 -6.12 -13.90 -15.14
C GLY A 47 -5.30 -12.61 -15.05
N LEU A 48 -4.68 -12.41 -13.89
CA LEU A 48 -3.75 -11.32 -13.63
C LEU A 48 -2.51 -11.43 -14.52
N LYS A 49 -2.10 -10.32 -15.16
CA LYS A 49 -0.84 -10.27 -15.92
C LYS A 49 0.37 -10.27 -14.97
N HIS A 50 0.28 -9.53 -13.87
CA HIS A 50 1.32 -9.40 -12.86
C HIS A 50 0.75 -9.67 -11.45
N ARG A 51 1.47 -10.44 -10.64
CA ARG A 51 1.12 -10.85 -9.27
C ARG A 51 2.22 -10.35 -8.35
N GLY A 52 1.88 -9.41 -7.48
CA GLY A 52 2.88 -8.72 -6.68
C GLY A 52 2.56 -8.59 -5.20
N ILE A 53 3.56 -8.10 -4.49
CA ILE A 53 3.54 -7.84 -3.06
C ILE A 53 4.11 -6.44 -2.83
N VAL A 54 3.55 -5.71 -1.87
CA VAL A 54 4.12 -4.44 -1.43
C VAL A 54 5.19 -4.72 -0.39
N TYR A 55 6.35 -4.10 -0.58
CA TYR A 55 7.48 -4.15 0.35
C TYR A 55 7.82 -2.73 0.80
N THR A 56 7.32 -2.37 1.98
CA THR A 56 7.52 -1.04 2.55
C THR A 56 8.91 -0.93 3.19
N VAL A 57 9.68 0.07 2.77
CA VAL A 57 10.96 0.44 3.39
C VAL A 57 10.82 1.69 4.26
N GLY A 58 11.50 1.70 5.40
CA GLY A 58 11.47 2.81 6.34
C GLY A 58 12.69 2.84 7.25
N GLU A 59 12.83 3.89 8.05
CA GLU A 59 13.83 3.94 9.12
C GLU A 59 13.54 3.00 10.30
N GLY A 60 12.32 2.45 10.37
CA GLY A 60 11.77 1.80 11.56
C GLY A 60 11.35 2.81 12.64
N GLU A 61 10.58 2.33 13.62
CA GLU A 61 10.34 3.06 14.87
C GLU A 61 11.44 2.83 15.91
N THR A 62 12.13 1.67 15.86
CA THR A 62 13.17 1.29 16.81
C THR A 62 14.46 0.84 16.13
N PRO A 63 15.62 0.88 16.81
CA PRO A 63 16.88 0.40 16.24
C PRO A 63 16.84 -1.07 15.76
N GLY A 64 16.06 -1.93 16.42
CA GLY A 64 15.86 -3.32 15.99
C GLY A 64 15.04 -3.46 14.69
N THR A 65 14.04 -2.59 14.48
CA THR A 65 13.13 -2.62 13.32
C THR A 65 13.61 -1.80 12.13
N ALA A 66 14.71 -1.07 12.27
CA ALA A 66 15.34 -0.32 11.18
C ALA A 66 15.67 -1.21 9.96
N TRP A 67 15.53 -0.63 8.77
CA TRP A 67 15.81 -1.32 7.50
C TRP A 67 17.22 -1.91 7.49
N SER A 68 17.30 -3.17 7.06
CA SER A 68 18.55 -3.91 6.98
C SER A 68 18.67 -4.52 5.59
N ALA A 69 19.73 -4.15 4.87
CA ALA A 69 20.04 -4.75 3.58
C ALA A 69 20.13 -6.29 3.65
N ARG A 70 20.54 -6.87 4.78
CA ARG A 70 20.58 -8.33 4.96
C ARG A 70 19.18 -8.94 4.98
N ARG A 71 18.24 -8.34 5.72
CA ARG A 71 16.84 -8.81 5.78
C ARG A 71 16.17 -8.62 4.43
N MET A 72 16.27 -7.43 3.85
CA MET A 72 15.68 -7.09 2.56
C MET A 72 16.05 -8.10 1.45
N ARG A 73 17.32 -8.50 1.34
CA ARG A 73 17.71 -9.49 0.31
C ARG A 73 17.09 -10.87 0.51
N GLU A 74 16.91 -11.29 1.76
CA GLU A 74 16.25 -12.56 2.08
C GLU A 74 14.74 -12.46 1.87
N ASP A 75 14.13 -11.34 2.27
CA ASP A 75 12.71 -11.09 2.03
C ASP A 75 12.39 -11.10 0.52
N VAL A 76 13.17 -10.40 -0.31
CA VAL A 76 12.97 -10.38 -1.77
C VAL A 76 13.27 -11.76 -2.39
N ARG A 77 14.19 -12.57 -1.82
CA ARG A 77 14.36 -13.99 -2.19
C ARG A 77 13.07 -14.78 -1.98
N VAL A 78 12.54 -14.76 -0.76
CA VAL A 78 11.30 -15.46 -0.38
C VAL A 78 10.11 -15.00 -1.23
N ILE A 79 10.02 -13.70 -1.52
CA ILE A 79 8.96 -13.11 -2.36
C ILE A 79 8.94 -13.72 -3.77
N GLY A 80 10.10 -13.88 -4.42
CA GLY A 80 10.17 -14.51 -5.75
C GLY A 80 10.04 -16.04 -5.70
N GLU A 81 10.77 -16.69 -4.79
CA GLU A 81 10.96 -18.14 -4.79
C GLU A 81 9.83 -18.91 -4.09
N GLU A 82 9.29 -18.38 -2.98
CA GLU A 82 8.37 -19.10 -2.08
C GLU A 82 6.95 -18.52 -2.08
N LEU A 83 6.81 -17.19 -2.25
CA LEU A 83 5.52 -16.53 -2.46
C LEU A 83 5.09 -16.56 -3.94
N HIS A 84 6.03 -16.83 -4.86
CA HIS A 84 5.82 -16.88 -6.31
C HIS A 84 5.30 -15.57 -6.92
N ALA A 85 5.65 -14.42 -6.33
CA ALA A 85 5.35 -13.11 -6.92
C ALA A 85 6.27 -12.83 -8.12
N ASP A 86 5.73 -12.21 -9.17
CA ASP A 86 6.48 -11.74 -10.34
C ASP A 86 6.87 -10.25 -10.26
N SER A 87 6.24 -9.52 -9.32
CA SER A 87 6.34 -8.07 -9.16
C SER A 87 6.51 -7.68 -7.70
N VAL A 88 7.27 -6.62 -7.43
CA VAL A 88 7.40 -6.05 -6.08
C VAL A 88 7.17 -4.55 -6.13
N GLU A 89 6.20 -4.08 -5.35
CA GLU A 89 5.97 -2.66 -5.14
C GLU A 89 6.87 -2.16 -4.00
N VAL A 90 7.93 -1.44 -4.36
CA VAL A 90 8.94 -0.91 -3.44
C VAL A 90 8.52 0.50 -3.05
N THR A 91 8.01 0.64 -1.82
CA THR A 91 7.39 1.90 -1.34
C THR A 91 7.98 2.38 -0.02
N GLY A 92 7.79 3.67 0.30
CA GLY A 92 8.21 4.28 1.57
C GLY A 92 9.28 5.35 1.42
N ASP A 93 10.18 5.46 2.40
CA ASP A 93 11.12 6.58 2.56
C ASP A 93 12.59 6.23 2.25
N GLY A 94 13.43 7.28 2.15
CA GLY A 94 14.88 7.14 2.02
C GLY A 94 15.32 6.66 0.63
N VAL A 95 15.80 7.58 -0.20
CA VAL A 95 16.27 7.29 -1.57
C VAL A 95 17.24 6.10 -1.63
N GLU A 96 18.16 5.97 -0.67
CA GLU A 96 19.09 4.83 -0.64
C GLU A 96 18.41 3.49 -0.33
N ARG A 97 17.43 3.45 0.60
CA ARG A 97 16.66 2.23 0.92
C ARG A 97 15.81 1.79 -0.28
N LEU A 98 15.12 2.74 -0.91
CA LEU A 98 14.32 2.51 -2.11
C LEU A 98 15.20 2.00 -3.27
N ASN A 99 16.33 2.65 -3.54
CA ASN A 99 17.23 2.27 -4.63
C ASN A 99 17.86 0.89 -4.38
N ALA A 100 18.36 0.62 -3.18
CA ALA A 100 18.96 -0.68 -2.85
C ALA A 100 17.94 -1.83 -2.98
N THR A 101 16.70 -1.60 -2.57
CA THR A 101 15.62 -2.59 -2.66
C THR A 101 15.15 -2.78 -4.11
N ALA A 102 15.00 -1.69 -4.88
CA ALA A 102 14.68 -1.73 -6.30
C ALA A 102 15.77 -2.44 -7.14
N SER A 103 17.05 -2.25 -6.79
CA SER A 103 18.16 -3.01 -7.37
C SER A 103 18.05 -4.51 -7.11
N GLU A 104 17.85 -4.95 -5.86
CA GLU A 104 17.70 -6.37 -5.53
C GLU A 104 16.52 -7.03 -6.27
N VAL A 105 15.37 -6.36 -6.33
CA VAL A 105 14.19 -6.82 -7.08
C VAL A 105 14.52 -6.97 -8.57
N ALA A 106 15.20 -5.99 -9.17
CA ALA A 106 15.61 -6.03 -10.57
C ALA A 106 16.67 -7.11 -10.87
N GLU A 107 17.65 -7.31 -9.98
CA GLU A 107 18.70 -8.31 -10.12
C GLU A 107 18.16 -9.75 -10.07
N ARG A 108 17.03 -9.95 -9.37
CA ARG A 108 16.25 -11.21 -9.35
C ARG A 108 15.32 -11.39 -10.56
N GLY A 109 15.28 -10.42 -11.48
CA GLY A 109 14.43 -10.45 -12.67
C GLY A 109 12.95 -10.17 -12.43
N LEU A 110 12.58 -9.73 -11.22
CA LEU A 110 11.20 -9.35 -10.87
C LEU A 110 10.86 -7.96 -11.45
N HIS A 111 9.58 -7.69 -11.70
CA HIS A 111 9.11 -6.37 -12.12
C HIS A 111 9.13 -5.41 -10.92
N VAL A 112 10.00 -4.40 -10.98
CA VAL A 112 10.04 -3.30 -10.01
C VAL A 112 8.87 -2.36 -10.23
N TRP A 113 8.00 -2.22 -9.24
CA TRP A 113 7.03 -1.13 -9.18
C TRP A 113 7.51 -0.12 -8.13
N LEU A 114 8.23 0.91 -8.58
CA LEU A 114 8.85 1.87 -7.67
C LEU A 114 7.83 2.94 -7.28
N GLN A 115 7.55 3.09 -5.98
CA GLN A 115 6.60 4.07 -5.45
C GLN A 115 7.20 4.89 -4.29
N PRO A 116 7.94 5.98 -4.57
CA PRO A 116 8.52 6.81 -3.53
C PRO A 116 7.41 7.50 -2.72
N THR A 117 7.26 7.15 -1.44
CA THR A 117 6.16 7.62 -0.57
C THR A 117 6.72 8.32 0.66
N LEU A 118 7.23 9.52 0.42
CA LEU A 118 7.68 10.45 1.45
C LEU A 118 6.54 11.41 1.83
N GLY A 119 6.06 11.33 3.07
CA GLY A 119 5.01 12.19 3.63
C GLY A 119 5.54 13.23 4.62
N ASP A 120 4.68 14.13 5.06
CA ASP A 120 4.91 15.08 6.18
C ASP A 120 6.15 15.97 6.10
N VAL A 121 6.67 16.17 4.88
CA VAL A 121 7.74 17.12 4.56
C VAL A 121 7.27 18.11 3.49
N PRO A 122 7.94 19.27 3.32
CA PRO A 122 7.60 20.24 2.30
C PRO A 122 7.43 19.63 0.91
N GLN A 123 6.40 20.05 0.16
CA GLN A 123 6.07 19.55 -1.18
C GLN A 123 7.25 19.50 -2.18
N ARG A 124 8.25 20.37 -1.99
CA ARG A 124 9.48 20.37 -2.78
C ARG A 124 10.32 19.11 -2.52
N GLU A 125 10.50 18.72 -1.26
CA GLU A 125 11.30 17.57 -0.86
C GLU A 125 10.65 16.25 -1.31
N ILE A 126 9.32 16.17 -1.29
CA ILE A 126 8.57 15.03 -1.87
C ILE A 126 8.86 14.89 -3.37
N LEU A 127 8.84 16.01 -4.11
CA LEU A 127 9.12 16.01 -5.56
C LEU A 127 10.60 15.73 -5.87
N GLU A 128 11.54 16.18 -5.02
CA GLU A 128 12.97 15.87 -5.14
C GLU A 128 13.25 14.39 -4.85
N HIS A 129 12.61 13.81 -3.83
CA HIS A 129 12.67 12.38 -3.48
C HIS A 129 12.11 11.48 -4.60
N LEU A 130 10.97 11.86 -5.20
CA LEU A 130 10.44 11.25 -6.42
C LEU A 130 11.44 11.35 -7.58
N ALA A 131 12.05 12.52 -7.78
CA ALA A 131 12.97 12.74 -8.89
C ALA A 131 14.25 11.87 -8.79
N GLU A 132 14.84 11.74 -7.60
CA GLU A 132 16.02 10.89 -7.40
C GLU A 132 15.72 9.40 -7.54
N SER A 133 14.61 8.94 -6.94
CA SER A 133 14.18 7.55 -7.04
C SER A 133 13.80 7.20 -8.49
N GLY A 134 13.08 8.08 -9.19
CA GLY A 134 12.73 7.93 -10.61
C GLY A 134 13.97 7.91 -11.52
N ARG A 135 15.00 8.72 -11.23
CA ARG A 135 16.31 8.63 -11.90
C ARG A 135 16.97 7.26 -11.71
N HIS A 136 16.80 6.60 -10.57
CA HIS A 136 17.32 5.26 -10.34
C HIS A 136 16.50 4.20 -11.11
N GLY A 137 15.17 4.28 -11.07
CA GLY A 137 14.30 3.43 -11.89
C GLY A 137 14.60 3.51 -13.39
N GLU A 138 14.94 4.70 -13.92
CA GLU A 138 15.36 4.87 -15.31
C GLU A 138 16.72 4.20 -15.62
N ARG A 139 17.65 4.15 -14.64
CA ARG A 139 18.92 3.42 -14.79
C ARG A 139 18.67 1.92 -14.87
N LEU A 140 17.90 1.35 -13.93
CA LEU A 140 17.50 -0.07 -13.94
C LEU A 140 16.79 -0.43 -15.27
N ARG A 141 15.85 0.40 -15.71
CA ARG A 141 15.13 0.22 -16.99
C ARG A 141 16.07 0.22 -18.20
N ARG A 142 17.10 1.09 -18.22
CA ARG A 142 18.13 1.11 -19.28
C ARG A 142 19.07 -0.10 -19.24
N GLN A 143 19.22 -0.74 -18.09
CA GLN A 143 19.96 -1.99 -17.90
C GLN A 143 19.12 -3.24 -18.27
N GLY A 144 17.84 -3.06 -18.64
CA GLY A 144 16.95 -4.14 -19.10
C GLY A 144 15.89 -4.57 -18.08
N ALA A 145 15.89 -4.02 -16.87
CA ALA A 145 14.89 -4.36 -15.86
C ALA A 145 13.47 -3.89 -16.28
N GLN A 146 12.46 -4.68 -15.91
CA GLN A 146 11.07 -4.22 -15.99
C GLN A 146 10.80 -3.26 -14.83
N VAL A 147 10.44 -2.01 -15.16
CA VAL A 147 10.19 -0.96 -14.16
C VAL A 147 8.90 -0.20 -14.51
N THR A 148 8.01 -0.08 -13.53
CA THR A 148 6.94 0.94 -13.48
C THR A 148 7.31 1.95 -12.39
N LEU A 149 7.07 3.23 -12.63
CA LEU A 149 7.20 4.28 -11.61
C LEU A 149 5.80 4.79 -11.25
N ALA A 150 5.35 4.51 -10.03
CA ALA A 150 4.23 5.24 -9.45
C ALA A 150 4.76 6.55 -8.87
N VAL A 151 4.16 7.69 -9.22
CA VAL A 151 4.68 9.01 -8.77
C VAL A 151 4.47 9.28 -7.28
N GLY A 152 3.75 8.40 -6.60
CA GLY A 152 3.41 8.44 -5.19
C GLY A 152 2.06 7.77 -4.98
N CYS A 153 1.60 7.85 -3.73
CA CYS A 153 0.35 7.28 -3.25
C CYS A 153 -0.45 8.33 -2.49
N GLU A 154 -1.78 8.28 -2.62
CA GLU A 154 -2.77 9.00 -1.78
C GLU A 154 -2.29 10.39 -1.33
N PHE A 155 -1.96 11.26 -2.29
CA PHE A 155 -1.44 12.59 -2.01
C PHE A 155 -2.40 13.45 -1.17
N TRP A 156 -3.71 13.13 -1.17
CA TRP A 156 -4.67 13.75 -0.26
C TRP A 156 -4.32 13.53 1.22
N LEU A 157 -3.71 12.37 1.53
CA LEU A 157 -3.36 11.88 2.85
C LEU A 157 -1.91 12.22 3.22
N PHE A 158 -0.95 12.02 2.32
CA PHE A 158 0.49 12.14 2.65
C PHE A 158 1.13 13.51 2.36
N VAL A 159 0.52 14.36 1.52
CA VAL A 159 1.15 15.61 1.08
C VAL A 159 0.67 16.80 1.91
N PRO A 160 1.57 17.53 2.60
CA PRO A 160 1.17 18.67 3.41
C PRO A 160 0.43 19.75 2.63
N GLY A 161 -0.63 20.25 3.25
CA GLY A 161 -1.47 21.33 2.74
C GLY A 161 -2.52 20.90 1.71
N ILE A 162 -2.65 19.62 1.32
CA ILE A 162 -3.80 19.17 0.52
C ILE A 162 -5.07 19.19 1.38
N LEU A 163 -5.07 18.40 2.46
CA LEU A 163 -5.95 18.56 3.62
C LEU A 163 -5.27 19.40 4.73
N PRO A 164 -6.05 19.99 5.66
CA PRO A 164 -5.53 20.59 6.89
C PRO A 164 -5.06 19.51 7.88
N GLY A 165 -3.87 19.72 8.47
CA GLY A 165 -3.24 18.84 9.45
C GLY A 165 -1.73 18.75 9.21
N ASP A 166 -0.95 18.89 10.28
CA ASP A 166 0.52 18.87 10.25
C ASP A 166 1.05 17.46 9.96
N ASP A 167 0.32 16.41 10.36
CA ASP A 167 0.61 15.00 10.07
C ASP A 167 -0.58 14.26 9.43
N VAL A 168 -0.37 12.98 9.12
CA VAL A 168 -1.40 12.11 8.53
C VAL A 168 -2.64 11.95 9.43
N PHE A 169 -2.47 11.86 10.75
CA PHE A 169 -3.57 11.63 11.69
C PHE A 169 -4.47 12.85 11.82
N GLU A 170 -3.89 14.04 11.94
CA GLU A 170 -4.65 15.30 11.90
C GLU A 170 -5.41 15.46 10.57
N ARG A 171 -4.85 14.99 9.44
CA ARG A 171 -5.53 15.04 8.13
C ARG A 171 -6.70 14.06 8.04
N ILE A 172 -6.58 12.85 8.60
CA ILE A 172 -7.71 11.91 8.73
C ILE A 172 -8.79 12.49 9.63
N GLU A 173 -8.42 13.00 10.81
CA GLU A 173 -9.35 13.58 11.78
C GLU A 173 -10.12 14.77 11.19
N ASN A 174 -9.41 15.67 10.47
CA ASN A 174 -10.04 16.80 9.80
C ASN A 174 -10.93 16.38 8.61
N LEU A 175 -10.59 15.31 7.88
CA LEU A 175 -11.47 14.74 6.86
C LEU A 175 -12.78 14.22 7.49
N GLN A 176 -12.67 13.39 8.54
CA GLN A 176 -13.80 12.78 9.23
C GLN A 176 -14.72 13.81 9.89
N LYS A 177 -14.16 14.86 10.51
CA LYS A 177 -14.92 15.96 11.13
C LYS A 177 -15.51 16.95 10.11
N GLY A 178 -15.13 16.86 8.83
CA GLY A 178 -15.52 17.85 7.82
C GLY A 178 -14.83 19.20 7.95
N ASN A 179 -13.71 19.27 8.69
CA ASN A 179 -12.93 20.48 8.98
C ASN A 179 -12.05 20.95 7.80
N TYR A 180 -12.56 20.89 6.57
CA TYR A 180 -11.83 21.24 5.36
C TYR A 180 -12.75 21.82 4.29
N ASP A 181 -12.15 22.42 3.26
CA ASP A 181 -12.87 22.91 2.07
C ASP A 181 -12.67 21.89 0.93
N PRO A 182 -13.72 21.15 0.50
CA PRO A 182 -13.59 20.13 -0.54
C PRO A 182 -13.16 20.69 -1.90
N ALA A 183 -13.53 21.92 -2.24
CA ALA A 183 -13.15 22.53 -3.50
C ALA A 183 -11.67 22.97 -3.50
N LYS A 184 -11.18 23.50 -2.38
CA LYS A 184 -9.75 23.79 -2.20
C LYS A 184 -8.92 22.52 -2.18
N MET A 185 -9.33 21.48 -1.44
CA MET A 185 -8.61 20.21 -1.38
C MET A 185 -8.49 19.58 -2.77
N LYS A 186 -9.60 19.39 -3.51
CA LYS A 186 -9.57 18.83 -4.88
C LYS A 186 -8.71 19.65 -5.85
N LYS A 187 -8.76 21.00 -5.76
CA LYS A 187 -7.93 21.90 -6.58
C LYS A 187 -6.44 21.85 -6.23
N ARG A 188 -6.08 21.59 -4.96
CA ARG A 188 -4.70 21.41 -4.51
C ARG A 188 -4.18 20.03 -4.93
N LEU A 189 -4.98 18.98 -4.73
CA LEU A 189 -4.68 17.61 -5.08
C LEU A 189 -4.36 17.48 -6.57
N ALA A 190 -5.30 17.86 -7.44
CA ALA A 190 -5.10 17.81 -8.90
C ALA A 190 -3.85 18.59 -9.36
N ARG A 191 -3.55 19.74 -8.73
CA ARG A 191 -2.34 20.52 -9.01
C ARG A 191 -1.07 19.79 -8.59
N PHE A 192 -1.06 19.15 -7.43
CA PHE A 192 0.11 18.41 -6.95
C PHE A 192 0.33 17.13 -7.76
N THR A 193 -0.73 16.35 -8.04
CA THR A 193 -0.67 15.17 -8.91
C THR A 193 -0.12 15.51 -10.29
N ALA A 194 -0.54 16.63 -10.90
CA ALA A 194 0.01 17.09 -12.18
C ALA A 194 1.50 17.49 -12.10
N LYS A 195 1.96 18.08 -10.98
CA LYS A 195 3.40 18.35 -10.76
C LYS A 195 4.19 17.06 -10.60
N ALA A 196 3.70 16.11 -9.79
CA ALA A 196 4.35 14.82 -9.57
C ALA A 196 4.45 14.02 -10.87
N ALA A 197 3.39 14.00 -11.69
CA ALA A 197 3.40 13.42 -13.03
C ALA A 197 4.47 14.07 -13.93
N ALA A 198 4.54 15.41 -13.98
CA ALA A 198 5.54 16.11 -14.78
C ALA A 198 6.98 15.84 -14.30
N VAL A 199 7.21 15.77 -12.98
CA VAL A 199 8.51 15.40 -12.41
C VAL A 199 8.88 13.97 -12.79
N GLY A 200 7.98 13.00 -12.57
CA GLY A 200 8.18 11.60 -12.96
C GLY A 200 8.54 11.45 -14.44
N ARG A 201 7.79 12.10 -15.35
CA ARG A 201 8.09 12.08 -16.79
C ARG A 201 9.41 12.73 -17.19
N SER A 202 9.91 13.70 -16.42
CA SER A 202 11.19 14.36 -16.74
C SER A 202 12.41 13.52 -16.33
N VAL A 203 12.25 12.54 -15.44
CA VAL A 203 13.33 11.64 -14.99
C VAL A 203 13.21 10.19 -15.46
N PHE A 204 12.02 9.76 -15.88
CA PHE A 204 11.71 8.37 -16.20
C PHE A 204 10.90 8.23 -17.48
N HIS A 205 11.36 7.35 -18.38
CA HIS A 205 10.77 7.16 -19.72
C HIS A 205 10.05 5.81 -19.88
N GLY A 206 9.87 5.06 -18.80
CA GLY A 206 9.03 3.85 -18.77
C GLY A 206 7.56 4.15 -18.49
N LYS A 207 6.84 3.14 -17.98
CA LYS A 207 5.42 3.24 -17.64
C LYS A 207 5.22 4.00 -16.32
N LEU A 208 4.40 5.05 -16.37
CA LEU A 208 4.07 5.86 -15.19
C LEU A 208 2.69 5.51 -14.65
N SER A 209 2.55 5.44 -13.33
CA SER A 209 1.29 5.26 -12.62
C SER A 209 1.17 6.21 -11.43
N TYR A 210 0.11 6.06 -10.67
CA TYR A 210 -0.17 6.74 -9.41
C TYR A 210 -1.12 5.85 -8.61
N ALA A 211 -0.84 5.62 -7.33
CA ALA A 211 -1.71 4.90 -6.41
C ALA A 211 -2.75 5.88 -5.82
N ALA A 212 -4.00 5.73 -6.26
CA ALA A 212 -5.10 6.58 -5.84
C ALA A 212 -6.07 5.81 -4.94
N ALA A 213 -6.68 6.50 -3.97
CA ALA A 213 -7.80 5.95 -3.21
C ALA A 213 -8.96 5.53 -4.14
N GLN A 214 -9.69 4.47 -3.80
CA GLN A 214 -10.81 3.94 -4.60
C GLN A 214 -12.07 4.83 -4.62
N ASP A 215 -12.11 5.89 -3.82
CA ASP A 215 -13.17 6.90 -3.86
C ASP A 215 -12.83 8.04 -4.84
N GLU A 216 -13.40 7.97 -6.05
CA GLU A 216 -13.28 9.01 -7.08
C GLU A 216 -13.95 10.35 -6.69
N TRP A 217 -14.77 10.39 -5.62
CA TRP A 217 -15.25 11.64 -5.06
C TRP A 217 -14.15 12.32 -4.22
N LEU A 218 -13.45 11.57 -3.36
CA LEU A 218 -12.34 12.05 -2.56
C LEU A 218 -11.14 12.43 -3.46
N GLU A 219 -10.69 11.47 -4.26
CA GLU A 219 -9.49 11.55 -5.09
C GLU A 219 -9.82 11.42 -6.59
N LYS A 220 -10.29 12.52 -7.19
CA LYS A 220 -10.52 12.57 -8.64
C LYS A 220 -9.21 12.81 -9.40
N VAL A 221 -8.61 11.75 -9.91
CA VAL A 221 -7.37 11.78 -10.71
C VAL A 221 -7.64 12.08 -12.19
N ASP A 222 -6.78 12.90 -12.81
CA ASP A 222 -6.66 12.98 -14.26
C ASP A 222 -5.77 11.84 -14.79
N TRP A 223 -6.41 10.74 -15.17
CA TRP A 223 -5.72 9.57 -15.73
C TRP A 223 -5.09 9.83 -17.10
N GLY A 224 -5.29 11.00 -17.73
CA GLY A 224 -4.56 11.42 -18.92
C GLY A 224 -3.04 11.49 -18.70
N LEU A 225 -2.60 11.79 -17.48
CA LEU A 225 -1.20 11.97 -17.08
C LEU A 225 -0.38 10.66 -17.03
N PHE A 226 -1.05 9.52 -16.85
CA PHE A 226 -0.44 8.22 -16.51
C PHE A 226 -0.61 7.19 -17.62
N ASP A 227 0.25 6.16 -17.68
CA ASP A 227 0.08 5.03 -18.58
C ASP A 227 -0.88 3.96 -18.02
N ILE A 228 -0.90 3.83 -16.70
CA ILE A 228 -1.62 2.78 -15.96
C ILE A 228 -2.46 3.46 -14.88
N VAL A 229 -3.71 3.00 -14.72
CA VAL A 229 -4.59 3.37 -13.61
C VAL A 229 -4.19 2.54 -12.40
N GLY A 230 -3.78 3.17 -11.30
CA GLY A 230 -3.41 2.51 -10.04
C GLY A 230 -4.40 2.83 -8.94
N ILE A 231 -4.99 1.81 -8.31
CA ILE A 231 -6.01 1.97 -7.27
C ILE A 231 -5.60 1.20 -6.01
N ASP A 232 -5.55 1.89 -4.87
CA ASP A 232 -5.48 1.29 -3.54
C ASP A 232 -6.90 0.87 -3.15
N TYR A 233 -7.11 -0.45 -2.99
CA TYR A 233 -8.43 -1.06 -3.04
C TYR A 233 -8.76 -1.83 -1.76
N TYR A 234 -9.48 -1.15 -0.87
CA TYR A 234 -9.88 -1.66 0.44
C TYR A 234 -11.42 -1.68 0.63
N SER A 235 -12.18 -1.92 -0.43
CA SER A 235 -13.64 -2.09 -0.36
C SER A 235 -14.02 -3.45 0.24
N TYR A 236 -15.11 -3.52 0.99
CA TYR A 236 -15.72 -4.79 1.41
C TYR A 236 -17.17 -4.87 0.90
N LEU A 237 -17.42 -5.82 0.02
CA LEU A 237 -18.69 -5.98 -0.70
C LEU A 237 -19.20 -7.43 -0.55
N PRO A 238 -20.54 -7.63 -0.45
CA PRO A 238 -21.11 -8.92 -0.05
C PRO A 238 -21.02 -10.02 -1.13
N ARG A 239 -20.66 -9.68 -2.38
CA ARG A 239 -20.62 -10.61 -3.51
C ARG A 239 -19.51 -10.25 -4.48
N LYS A 240 -18.84 -11.27 -5.03
CA LYS A 240 -17.82 -11.14 -6.10
C LYS A 240 -18.24 -10.19 -7.24
N ALA A 241 -19.49 -10.29 -7.68
CA ALA A 241 -20.04 -9.48 -8.76
C ALA A 241 -20.16 -7.98 -8.44
N ASP A 242 -20.19 -7.58 -7.16
CA ASP A 242 -20.24 -6.18 -6.77
C ASP A 242 -18.85 -5.53 -6.84
N TYR A 243 -17.79 -6.25 -6.43
CA TYR A 243 -16.39 -5.82 -6.67
C TYR A 243 -16.09 -5.64 -8.15
N VAL A 244 -16.50 -6.60 -8.99
CA VAL A 244 -16.35 -6.49 -10.46
C VAL A 244 -17.06 -5.25 -10.99
N ARG A 245 -18.27 -4.95 -10.51
CA ARG A 245 -19.07 -3.78 -10.92
C ARG A 245 -18.40 -2.47 -10.52
N GLU A 246 -17.85 -2.40 -9.30
CA GLU A 246 -17.13 -1.24 -8.81
C GLU A 246 -15.84 -1.00 -9.60
N LEU A 247 -14.99 -2.01 -9.73
CA LEU A 247 -13.70 -1.89 -10.42
C LEU A 247 -13.86 -1.66 -11.94
N SER A 248 -14.93 -2.16 -12.55
CA SER A 248 -15.23 -1.92 -13.97
C SER A 248 -15.36 -0.43 -14.30
N LYS A 249 -15.68 0.42 -13.32
CA LYS A 249 -15.71 1.89 -13.51
C LYS A 249 -14.36 2.42 -13.98
N TYR A 250 -13.23 1.83 -13.59
CA TYR A 250 -11.90 2.30 -13.98
C TYR A 250 -11.47 1.83 -15.37
N LEU A 251 -12.02 0.73 -15.88
CA LEU A 251 -11.69 0.21 -17.22
C LEU A 251 -12.16 1.16 -18.34
N ARG A 252 -13.11 2.07 -18.05
CA ARG A 252 -13.61 3.10 -18.98
C ARG A 252 -12.53 4.00 -19.57
N TRP A 253 -11.36 4.10 -18.92
CA TRP A 253 -10.24 4.92 -19.37
C TRP A 253 -9.44 4.30 -20.53
N GLY A 254 -9.72 3.04 -20.91
CA GLY A 254 -9.00 2.35 -21.99
C GLY A 254 -7.53 2.08 -21.69
N LYS A 255 -7.14 2.13 -20.42
CA LYS A 255 -5.78 1.92 -19.91
C LYS A 255 -5.71 0.66 -19.05
N PRO A 256 -4.53 0.03 -18.90
CA PRO A 256 -4.35 -1.04 -17.94
C PRO A 256 -4.75 -0.57 -16.53
N LEU A 257 -5.43 -1.43 -15.77
CA LEU A 257 -5.81 -1.20 -14.38
C LEU A 257 -4.97 -2.10 -13.48
N ALA A 258 -4.21 -1.49 -12.57
CA ALA A 258 -3.49 -2.13 -11.50
C ALA A 258 -4.17 -1.84 -10.17
N ILE A 259 -4.26 -2.86 -9.32
CA ILE A 259 -4.54 -2.68 -7.90
C ILE A 259 -3.18 -2.49 -7.23
N THR A 260 -2.85 -1.24 -6.89
CA THR A 260 -1.54 -0.88 -6.33
C THR A 260 -1.40 -1.33 -4.88
N GLU A 261 -2.51 -1.40 -4.14
CA GLU A 261 -2.56 -2.08 -2.84
C GLU A 261 -3.92 -2.75 -2.63
N PHE A 262 -3.93 -3.93 -1.99
CA PHE A 262 -5.13 -4.49 -1.37
C PHE A 262 -4.77 -5.40 -0.21
N GLY A 263 -5.56 -5.40 0.85
CA GLY A 263 -5.32 -6.28 2.00
C GLY A 263 -6.31 -6.06 3.13
N THR A 264 -6.07 -6.74 4.25
CA THR A 264 -6.83 -6.56 5.49
C THR A 264 -6.00 -6.97 6.70
N CYS A 265 -6.37 -6.47 7.87
CA CYS A 265 -5.71 -6.77 9.14
C CYS A 265 -6.03 -8.19 9.65
N THR A 266 -5.30 -8.62 10.68
CA THR A 266 -5.27 -10.01 11.15
C THR A 266 -6.34 -10.32 12.22
N PHE A 267 -7.58 -9.80 12.08
CA PHE A 267 -8.67 -10.01 13.06
C PHE A 267 -10.06 -10.25 12.45
N LYS A 268 -10.98 -10.83 13.22
CA LYS A 268 -12.39 -11.03 12.82
C LYS A 268 -13.12 -9.68 12.69
N GLY A 269 -13.63 -9.37 11.50
CA GLY A 269 -14.24 -8.06 11.22
C GLY A 269 -13.27 -7.04 10.62
N ALA A 270 -12.04 -7.45 10.25
CA ALA A 270 -11.08 -6.56 9.61
C ALA A 270 -11.46 -6.14 8.17
N PRO A 271 -11.99 -7.02 7.29
CA PRO A 271 -12.44 -6.61 5.96
C PRO A 271 -13.51 -5.51 6.01
N GLU A 272 -14.47 -5.64 6.94
CA GLU A 272 -15.55 -4.70 7.19
C GLU A 272 -15.06 -3.27 7.55
N ALA A 273 -13.84 -3.14 8.10
CA ALA A 273 -13.22 -1.85 8.41
C ALA A 273 -12.50 -1.22 7.20
N GLY A 274 -12.40 -1.92 6.08
CA GLY A 274 -11.74 -1.46 4.86
C GLY A 274 -10.28 -1.04 5.09
N GLY A 275 -9.90 0.11 4.54
CA GLY A 275 -8.54 0.67 4.69
C GLY A 275 -8.21 1.16 6.10
N MET A 276 -9.21 1.22 6.99
CA MET A 276 -9.07 1.67 8.38
C MET A 276 -8.98 0.51 9.38
N GLY A 277 -8.72 -0.72 8.92
CA GLY A 277 -8.58 -1.89 9.79
C GLY A 277 -7.52 -1.73 10.88
N TRP A 278 -6.49 -0.91 10.62
CA TRP A 278 -5.42 -0.60 11.57
C TRP A 278 -5.89 0.23 12.78
N ASP A 279 -7.03 0.94 12.72
CA ASP A 279 -7.53 1.84 13.81
C ASP A 279 -8.07 1.07 15.04
N ILE A 280 -7.61 -0.16 15.23
CA ILE A 280 -7.77 -0.95 16.44
C ILE A 280 -6.64 -0.74 17.44
N VAL A 281 -5.57 -0.01 17.14
CA VAL A 281 -4.51 0.32 18.13
C VAL A 281 -4.83 1.62 18.85
N ASP A 282 -4.51 1.71 20.14
CA ASP A 282 -4.67 2.85 21.04
C ASP A 282 -3.29 3.44 21.36
N HIS A 283 -2.88 4.43 20.58
CA HIS A 283 -1.61 5.15 20.73
C HIS A 283 -1.65 6.25 21.80
N SER A 284 -2.79 6.46 22.48
CA SER A 284 -2.83 7.34 23.66
C SER A 284 -2.18 6.71 24.90
N LYS A 285 -1.90 5.39 24.83
CA LYS A 285 -1.26 4.61 25.89
C LYS A 285 0.18 4.29 25.54
N ASN A 286 0.98 4.08 26.59
CA ASN A 286 2.38 3.68 26.48
C ASN A 286 2.63 2.42 27.34
N PRO A 287 2.96 1.26 26.76
CA PRO A 287 2.98 0.99 25.31
C PRO A 287 1.57 0.98 24.68
N PRO A 288 1.44 1.17 23.35
CA PRO A 288 0.15 1.13 22.65
C PRO A 288 -0.59 -0.20 22.84
N GLN A 289 -1.92 -0.16 22.84
CA GLN A 289 -2.77 -1.33 23.15
C GLN A 289 -3.83 -1.59 22.08
N ILE A 290 -4.26 -2.84 21.92
CA ILE A 290 -5.44 -3.16 21.11
C ILE A 290 -6.72 -2.68 21.81
N LYS A 291 -7.54 -1.92 21.07
CA LYS A 291 -8.84 -1.36 21.47
C LYS A 291 -9.90 -2.47 21.56
N GLY A 292 -10.34 -2.73 22.79
CA GLY A 292 -11.43 -3.67 23.08
C GLY A 292 -11.06 -5.13 22.79
N ASN A 293 -12.07 -6.00 22.75
CA ASN A 293 -11.88 -7.45 22.71
C ASN A 293 -11.81 -7.98 21.27
N ARG A 294 -10.81 -7.52 20.49
CA ARG A 294 -10.58 -8.01 19.13
C ARG A 294 -10.14 -9.48 19.16
N VAL A 295 -10.53 -10.24 18.15
CA VAL A 295 -10.18 -11.68 18.04
C VAL A 295 -9.28 -11.88 16.83
N ARG A 296 -8.02 -12.27 17.07
CA ARG A 296 -7.05 -12.60 16.01
C ARG A 296 -7.61 -13.67 15.05
N SER A 297 -7.39 -13.49 13.76
CA SER A 297 -7.87 -14.41 12.72
C SER A 297 -7.06 -14.29 11.42
N GLU A 298 -5.93 -14.99 11.34
CA GLU A 298 -5.18 -15.14 10.08
C GLU A 298 -6.02 -15.79 8.97
N ARG A 299 -7.00 -16.62 9.34
CA ARG A 299 -7.97 -17.19 8.40
C ARG A 299 -8.83 -16.12 7.71
N THR A 300 -9.20 -15.06 8.44
CA THR A 300 -9.99 -13.94 7.88
C THR A 300 -9.17 -13.19 6.84
N GLN A 301 -7.92 -12.87 7.18
CA GLN A 301 -6.97 -12.24 6.26
C GLN A 301 -6.73 -13.10 5.01
N ALA A 302 -6.42 -14.39 5.20
CA ALA A 302 -6.16 -15.33 4.13
C ALA A 302 -7.34 -15.49 3.14
N ALA A 303 -8.57 -15.63 3.66
CA ALA A 303 -9.76 -15.79 2.83
C ALA A 303 -10.04 -14.54 1.99
N TYR A 304 -10.02 -13.36 2.62
CA TYR A 304 -10.27 -12.09 1.95
C TYR A 304 -9.26 -11.81 0.81
N LEU A 305 -7.97 -12.08 1.06
CA LEU A 305 -6.93 -11.95 0.03
C LEU A 305 -7.19 -12.87 -1.16
N THR A 306 -7.55 -14.13 -0.93
CA THR A 306 -7.85 -15.07 -2.04
C THR A 306 -9.13 -14.70 -2.79
N ASP A 307 -10.17 -14.22 -2.09
CA ASP A 307 -11.44 -13.82 -2.71
C ASP A 307 -11.25 -12.60 -3.63
N LEU A 308 -10.40 -11.63 -3.23
CA LEU A 308 -10.05 -10.48 -4.06
C LEU A 308 -9.14 -10.84 -5.24
N LEU A 309 -8.13 -11.68 -5.05
CA LEU A 309 -7.32 -12.18 -6.17
C LEU A 309 -8.19 -12.87 -7.22
N ASP A 310 -9.15 -13.69 -6.79
CA ASP A 310 -10.15 -14.33 -7.65
C ASP A 310 -11.03 -13.30 -8.40
N VAL A 311 -11.34 -12.12 -7.82
CA VAL A 311 -11.98 -10.99 -8.53
C VAL A 311 -11.05 -10.46 -9.62
N PHE A 312 -9.83 -10.07 -9.26
CA PHE A 312 -8.90 -9.39 -10.15
C PHE A 312 -8.51 -10.26 -11.35
N GLU A 313 -8.33 -11.57 -11.14
CA GLU A 313 -8.12 -12.53 -12.21
C GLU A 313 -9.33 -12.65 -13.14
N SER A 314 -10.55 -12.68 -12.60
CA SER A 314 -11.77 -12.75 -13.41
C SER A 314 -12.00 -11.51 -14.29
N MET A 315 -11.34 -10.39 -13.96
CA MET A 315 -11.34 -9.14 -14.72
C MET A 315 -10.14 -8.97 -15.65
N ASN A 316 -9.16 -9.90 -15.62
CA ASN A 316 -7.90 -9.82 -16.34
C ASN A 316 -7.10 -8.53 -16.06
N LEU A 317 -6.99 -8.15 -14.77
CA LEU A 317 -6.30 -6.92 -14.38
C LEU A 317 -4.79 -6.96 -14.70
N HIS A 318 -4.20 -5.77 -14.82
CA HIS A 318 -2.80 -5.60 -15.20
C HIS A 318 -1.84 -6.05 -14.10
N ALA A 319 -2.14 -5.68 -12.86
CA ALA A 319 -1.38 -6.06 -11.69
C ALA A 319 -2.31 -6.07 -10.46
N ALA A 320 -1.95 -6.83 -9.44
CA ALA A 320 -2.49 -6.66 -8.10
C ALA A 320 -1.36 -6.89 -7.08
N MET A 321 -1.10 -5.90 -6.23
CA MET A 321 -0.10 -5.99 -5.18
C MET A 321 -0.78 -6.25 -3.83
N THR A 322 -0.49 -7.39 -3.22
CA THR A 322 -0.93 -7.68 -1.86
C THR A 322 -0.22 -6.71 -0.90
N PHE A 323 -0.97 -5.97 -0.08
CA PHE A 323 -0.42 -5.12 0.97
C PHE A 323 -0.48 -5.89 2.30
N GLU A 324 0.63 -6.23 2.95
CA GLU A 324 2.05 -6.07 2.52
C GLU A 324 2.86 -7.33 2.87
N PHE A 325 4.17 -7.36 2.57
CA PHE A 325 5.02 -8.48 2.98
C PHE A 325 5.16 -8.53 4.51
N VAL A 326 5.76 -7.49 5.12
CA VAL A 326 6.18 -7.45 6.53
C VAL A 326 5.94 -6.08 7.18
N THR A 327 5.47 -6.06 8.42
CA THR A 327 5.37 -4.85 9.25
C THR A 327 6.23 -5.07 10.51
N ALA A 328 7.48 -4.61 10.50
CA ALA A 328 8.45 -4.91 11.58
C ALA A 328 8.07 -4.28 12.94
N ASP A 329 7.47 -3.08 12.90
CA ASP A 329 7.10 -2.29 14.08
C ASP A 329 5.81 -2.78 14.78
N ALA A 330 5.07 -3.71 14.17
CA ALA A 330 3.87 -4.33 14.72
C ALA A 330 4.15 -5.80 15.14
N PRO A 331 4.82 -6.05 16.29
CA PRO A 331 5.18 -7.39 16.71
C PRO A 331 3.97 -8.22 17.13
N HIS A 332 4.08 -9.53 16.89
CA HIS A 332 3.15 -10.53 17.36
C HIS A 332 3.39 -10.86 18.84
N ARG A 333 2.32 -10.92 19.64
CA ARG A 333 2.36 -11.33 21.05
C ARG A 333 1.26 -12.35 21.38
N PRO A 334 1.48 -13.65 21.13
CA PRO A 334 0.45 -14.68 21.29
C PRO A 334 -0.06 -14.80 22.74
N ASP A 335 0.83 -14.64 23.71
CA ASP A 335 0.50 -14.74 25.14
C ASP A 335 -0.15 -13.47 25.72
N ASN A 336 -0.24 -12.38 24.94
CA ASN A 336 -0.82 -11.13 25.42
C ASN A 336 -1.53 -10.34 24.30
N PRO A 337 -2.78 -10.70 23.95
CA PRO A 337 -3.56 -10.05 22.89
C PRO A 337 -3.76 -8.54 23.05
N LEU A 338 -3.63 -7.99 24.27
CA LEU A 338 -3.71 -6.54 24.50
C LEU A 338 -2.57 -5.77 23.82
N TYR A 339 -1.45 -6.45 23.55
CA TYR A 339 -0.26 -5.88 22.91
C TYR A 339 0.14 -6.64 21.63
N ASP A 340 -0.77 -7.45 21.05
CA ASP A 340 -0.57 -8.15 19.77
C ASP A 340 -0.77 -7.18 18.59
N LEU A 341 0.17 -6.24 18.40
CA LEU A 341 0.06 -5.18 17.38
C LEU A 341 0.00 -5.76 15.95
N ASP A 342 0.54 -6.95 15.72
CA ASP A 342 0.37 -7.70 14.46
C ASP A 342 -1.12 -7.97 14.09
N MET A 343 -2.06 -7.89 15.06
CA MET A 343 -3.49 -7.89 14.75
C MET A 343 -3.90 -6.73 13.86
N ALA A 344 -3.30 -5.55 14.02
CA ALA A 344 -3.55 -4.36 13.22
C ALA A 344 -2.73 -4.31 11.92
N ALA A 345 -1.68 -5.13 11.81
CA ALA A 345 -0.84 -5.20 10.63
C ALA A 345 -1.55 -5.86 9.44
N TYR A 346 -1.33 -5.30 8.25
CA TYR A 346 -1.76 -5.86 6.97
C TYR A 346 -0.78 -6.92 6.43
N ALA A 347 0.44 -6.98 6.97
CA ALA A 347 1.48 -7.93 6.57
C ALA A 347 0.99 -9.38 6.50
N ILE A 348 1.48 -10.12 5.50
CA ILE A 348 1.22 -11.57 5.33
C ILE A 348 2.19 -12.45 6.13
N VAL A 349 3.26 -11.89 6.68
CA VAL A 349 4.10 -12.49 7.73
C VAL A 349 3.88 -11.76 9.05
N LYS A 350 4.18 -12.40 10.18
CA LYS A 350 4.09 -11.82 11.53
C LYS A 350 5.49 -11.64 12.12
N SER A 351 5.77 -10.47 12.69
CA SER A 351 7.08 -10.13 13.25
C SER A 351 7.22 -10.62 14.69
N ILE A 352 8.26 -11.38 15.03
CA ILE A 352 8.51 -11.93 16.37
C ILE A 352 9.82 -11.39 16.91
N LYS A 353 9.76 -10.65 18.02
CA LYS A 353 10.93 -10.09 18.73
C LYS A 353 11.44 -11.08 19.78
N ASP A 354 12.75 -11.31 19.80
CA ASP A 354 13.40 -12.20 20.78
C ASP A 354 13.23 -11.69 22.24
N ARG A 355 13.27 -10.36 22.41
CA ARG A 355 12.97 -9.63 23.64
C ARG A 355 11.91 -8.57 23.34
N PRO A 356 10.61 -8.87 23.49
CA PRO A 356 9.53 -8.00 23.01
C PRO A 356 9.55 -6.56 23.57
N ASP A 357 10.08 -6.36 24.78
CA ASP A 357 10.10 -5.08 25.49
C ASP A 357 11.44 -4.32 25.34
N ASP A 358 12.38 -4.83 24.54
CA ASP A 358 13.65 -4.20 24.22
C ASP A 358 13.60 -3.58 22.80
N PRO A 359 13.73 -2.24 22.65
CA PRO A 359 13.69 -1.57 21.35
C PRO A 359 14.89 -1.90 20.46
N ALA A 360 15.98 -2.44 21.01
CA ALA A 360 17.15 -2.93 20.29
C ALA A 360 17.14 -4.46 20.10
N SER A 361 16.05 -5.16 20.48
CA SER A 361 15.89 -6.59 20.19
C SER A 361 16.00 -6.85 18.69
N ASP A 362 16.72 -7.90 18.32
CA ASP A 362 16.55 -8.47 16.98
C ASP A 362 15.19 -9.17 16.88
N TRP A 363 14.81 -9.48 15.65
CA TRP A 363 13.54 -10.10 15.32
C TRP A 363 13.65 -10.91 14.03
N HIS A 364 12.76 -11.89 13.92
CA HIS A 364 12.51 -12.67 12.71
C HIS A 364 11.02 -12.60 12.38
N TRP A 365 10.63 -13.07 11.19
CA TRP A 365 9.22 -13.23 10.85
C TRP A 365 8.86 -14.71 10.67
N GLU A 366 7.59 -15.02 10.89
CA GLU A 366 6.97 -16.30 10.54
C GLU A 366 5.84 -16.06 9.53
N PRO A 367 5.61 -16.97 8.56
CA PRO A 367 4.49 -16.82 7.62
C PRO A 367 3.14 -16.95 8.34
N LYS A 368 2.19 -16.06 8.05
CA LYS A 368 0.78 -16.25 8.46
C LYS A 368 0.08 -17.23 7.52
N GLN A 369 -1.13 -17.64 7.87
CA GLN A 369 -2.02 -18.36 6.92
C GLN A 369 -2.23 -17.59 5.61
N ALA A 370 -2.15 -16.25 5.65
CA ALA A 370 -2.22 -15.37 4.48
C ALA A 370 -1.07 -15.61 3.50
N PHE A 371 0.19 -15.65 3.96
CA PHE A 371 1.35 -15.95 3.11
C PHE A 371 1.16 -17.26 2.33
N HIS A 372 0.80 -18.34 3.04
CA HIS A 372 0.57 -19.64 2.39
C HIS A 372 -0.65 -19.64 1.45
N ALA A 373 -1.66 -18.81 1.69
CA ALA A 373 -2.82 -18.69 0.81
C ALA A 373 -2.48 -17.93 -0.48
N VAL A 374 -1.75 -16.82 -0.38
CA VAL A 374 -1.26 -16.04 -1.54
C VAL A 374 -0.25 -16.85 -2.35
N ALA A 375 0.71 -17.52 -1.70
CA ALA A 375 1.69 -18.37 -2.37
C ALA A 375 1.02 -19.49 -3.20
N ARG A 376 0.04 -20.20 -2.61
CA ARG A 376 -0.77 -21.18 -3.35
C ARG A 376 -1.61 -20.54 -4.46
N HIS A 377 -2.03 -19.28 -4.31
CA HIS A 377 -2.79 -18.58 -5.34
C HIS A 377 -1.90 -18.30 -6.55
N TYR A 378 -0.73 -17.69 -6.32
CA TYR A 378 0.23 -17.29 -7.35
C TYR A 378 0.87 -18.50 -8.06
N GLY A 379 1.27 -19.53 -7.30
CA GLY A 379 1.85 -20.76 -7.85
C GLY A 379 0.95 -21.58 -8.78
N ARG A 380 -0.38 -21.35 -8.76
CA ARG A 380 -1.31 -21.99 -9.72
C ARG A 380 -1.25 -21.41 -11.12
N ALA A 381 -0.71 -20.20 -11.28
CA ALA A 381 -0.65 -19.50 -12.57
C ALA A 381 0.72 -19.61 -13.27
N THR A 382 1.72 -20.15 -12.57
CA THR A 382 3.06 -20.44 -13.10
C THR A 382 3.22 -21.89 -13.59
N CYS A 383 2.23 -22.75 -13.30
CA CYS A 383 2.08 -24.11 -13.83
C CYS A 383 1.16 -24.12 -15.08
#